data_AF-A0A927NYR3-F1
#
_entry.id   AF-A0A927NYR3-F1
#
_cell.length_a   1.000
_cell.length_b   1.000
_cell.length_c   1.000
_cell.angle_alpha   90.00
_cell.angle_beta   90.00
_cell.angle_gamma   90.00
#
_symmetry.space_group_name_H-M   'P 1'
#
loop_
_entity.id
_entity.type
_entity.pdbx_description
1 polymer ?
#
loop_
_entity_poly.entity_id
_entity_poly.type
_entity_poly.pdbx_seq_one_letter_code
_entity_poly.pdbx_strand_id
1 'polypeptide(L)' 'MVTKDMTIGEVLRMNRETAKVFMAAGMHCLGCPHSQGESVEEACMVHGINIDELIEALNEVVG' A
#
# COMPACT_ATOMS: atom_id res chain seq x y z
N MET A 1 -7.78 3.47 9.85
CA MET A 1 -7.16 2.13 9.87
C MET A 1 -7.22 1.52 8.48
N VAL A 2 -6.06 1.18 7.93
CA VAL A 2 -5.86 0.51 6.64
C VAL A 2 -6.05 -0.99 6.80
N THR A 3 -6.73 -1.62 5.84
CA THR A 3 -6.90 -3.07 5.76
C THR A 3 -6.37 -3.61 4.44
N LYS A 4 -6.13 -4.92 4.38
CA LYS A 4 -5.49 -5.59 3.23
C LYS A 4 -6.33 -5.62 1.95
N ASP A 5 -7.64 -5.53 2.11
CA ASP A 5 -8.65 -5.48 1.04
C ASP A 5 -8.79 -4.09 0.42
N MET A 6 -8.22 -3.06 1.05
CA MET A 6 -8.18 -1.73 0.44
C MET A 6 -7.27 -1.74 -0.79
N THR A 7 -7.66 -0.96 -1.78
CA THR A 7 -6.80 -0.70 -2.94
C THR A 7 -5.66 0.24 -2.56
N ILE A 8 -4.53 0.11 -3.25
CA ILE A 8 -3.40 1.04 -3.09
C ILE A 8 -3.87 2.49 -3.31
N GLY A 9 -4.75 2.72 -4.30
CA GLY A 9 -5.32 4.03 -4.57
C GLY A 9 -6.17 4.59 -3.42
N GLU A 10 -6.94 3.74 -2.72
CA GLU A 10 -7.70 4.17 -1.53
C GLU A 10 -6.77 4.57 -0.40
N VAL A 11 -5.74 3.78 -0.11
CA VAL A 11 -4.76 4.10 0.95
C VAL A 11 -4.03 5.41 0.67
N LEU A 12 -3.61 5.63 -0.58
CA LEU A 12 -2.97 6.88 -1.01
C LEU A 12 -3.91 8.09 -0.92
N ARG A 13 -5.22 7.88 -1.13
CA ARG A 13 -6.24 8.93 -0.97
C ARG A 13 -6.51 9.27 0.50
N MET A 14 -6.39 8.29 1.41
CA MET A 14 -6.53 8.53 2.85
C MET A 14 -5.40 9.40 3.39
N ASN A 15 -4.15 9.05 3.06
CA ASN A 15 -2.98 9.83 3.44
C ASN A 15 -1.89 9.66 2.38
N ARG A 16 -1.51 10.75 1.72
CA ARG A 16 -0.48 10.74 0.66
C ARG A 16 0.91 10.39 1.17
N GLU A 17 1.18 10.53 2.47
CA GLU A 17 2.46 10.13 3.07
C GLU A 17 2.66 8.61 3.06
N THR A 18 1.59 7.81 2.97
CA THR A 18 1.68 6.34 2.82
C THR A 18 2.43 5.93 1.55
N ALA A 19 2.52 6.81 0.54
CA ALA A 19 3.34 6.57 -0.64
C ALA A 19 4.79 6.25 -0.29
N LYS A 20 5.34 6.88 0.76
CA LYS A 20 6.72 6.62 1.22
C LYS A 20 6.87 5.22 1.79
N VAL A 21 5.85 4.71 2.47
CA VAL A 21 5.82 3.35 3.03
C VAL A 21 5.82 2.32 1.90
N PHE A 22 4.93 2.48 0.92
CA PHE A 22 4.88 1.62 -0.26
C PHE A 22 6.20 1.63 -1.04
N MET A 23 6.79 2.81 -1.26
CA MET A 23 8.09 2.92 -1.94
C MET A 23 9.22 2.26 -1.16
N ALA A 24 9.25 2.41 0.17
CA ALA A 24 10.23 1.74 1.03
C ALA A 24 10.08 0.21 1.00
N ALA A 25 8.86 -0.30 0.84
CA ALA A 25 8.57 -1.73 0.65
C ALA A 25 8.87 -2.23 -0.79
N GLY A 26 9.27 -1.36 -1.71
CA GLY A 26 9.63 -1.72 -3.08
C GLY A 26 8.55 -1.47 -4.14
N MET A 27 7.36 -0.99 -3.76
CA MET A 27 6.27 -0.65 -4.68
C MET A 27 6.47 0.75 -5.29
N HIS A 28 7.31 0.86 -6.31
CA HIS A 28 7.62 2.14 -6.97
C HIS A 28 6.58 2.59 -8.01
N CYS A 29 5.70 1.68 -8.44
CA CYS A 29 4.76 1.90 -9.55
C CYS A 29 3.44 2.58 -9.14
N LEU A 30 3.43 3.37 -8.06
CA LEU A 30 2.21 3.94 -7.46
C LEU A 30 1.47 4.95 -8.35
N GLY A 31 2.11 5.45 -9.41
CA GLY A 31 1.47 6.36 -10.37
C GLY A 31 0.66 5.66 -11.47
N CYS A 32 0.79 4.33 -11.61
CA CYS A 32 0.06 3.58 -12.62
C CYS A 32 -1.40 3.36 -12.18
N PRO A 33 -2.40 3.65 -13.03
CA PRO A 33 -3.80 3.35 -12.72
C PRO A 33 -4.05 1.86 -12.42
N HIS A 34 -3.25 0.97 -13.02
CA HIS A 34 -3.32 -0.47 -12.74
C HIS A 34 -2.93 -0.76 -11.29
N SER A 35 -1.74 -0.31 -10.86
CA SER A 35 -1.26 -0.54 -9.49
C SER A 35 -2.11 0.13 -8.43
N GLN A 36 -2.73 1.27 -8.72
CA GLN A 36 -3.68 1.88 -7.78
C GLN A 36 -5.00 1.11 -7.64
N GLY A 37 -5.34 0.25 -8.59
CA GLY A 37 -6.54 -0.59 -8.56
C GLY A 37 -6.33 -1.94 -7.90
N GLU A 38 -5.09 -2.37 -7.68
CA GLU A 38 -4.76 -3.60 -6.97
C GLU A 38 -5.04 -3.43 -5.46
N SER A 39 -5.56 -4.49 -4.82
CA SER A 39 -5.58 -4.55 -3.36
C SER A 39 -4.16 -4.58 -2.80
N VAL A 40 -4.00 -4.12 -1.55
CA VAL A 40 -2.70 -4.21 -0.87
C VAL A 40 -2.24 -5.66 -0.78
N GLU A 41 -3.16 -6.60 -0.56
CA GLU A 41 -2.86 -8.04 -0.53
C GLU A 41 -2.33 -8.59 -1.85
N GLU A 42 -3.01 -8.31 -2.97
CA GLU A 42 -2.58 -8.77 -4.29
C GLU A 42 -1.21 -8.21 -4.66
N ALA A 43 -0.99 -6.90 -4.42
CA ALA A 43 0.29 -6.27 -4.69
C ALA A 43 1.41 -6.88 -3.84
N CYS A 44 1.16 -7.17 -2.56
CA CYS A 44 2.13 -7.85 -1.71
C CYS A 44 2.47 -9.26 -2.21
N MET A 45 1.48 -10.02 -2.70
CA MET A 45 1.70 -11.36 -3.25
C MET A 45 2.56 -11.34 -4.51
N VAL A 46 2.34 -10.38 -5.41
CA VAL A 46 3.11 -10.25 -6.66
C VAL A 46 4.55 -9.81 -6.39
N HIS A 47 4.74 -8.93 -5.39
CA HIS A 47 6.04 -8.34 -5.08
C HIS A 47 6.80 -9.06 -3.96
N GLY A 48 6.24 -10.10 -3.35
CA GLY A 48 6.87 -10.86 -2.27
C GLY A 48 7.07 -10.06 -0.98
N ILE A 49 6.16 -9.11 -0.70
CA ILE A 49 6.20 -8.23 0.47
C ILE A 49 5.40 -8.87 1.60
N ASN A 50 5.90 -8.78 2.84
CA ASN A 50 5.14 -9.20 4.01
C ASN A 50 3.96 -8.24 4.23
N ILE A 51 2.75 -8.76 4.06
CA ILE A 51 1.53 -7.97 4.16
C ILE A 51 1.29 -7.42 5.57
N ASP A 52 1.60 -8.19 6.61
CA ASP A 52 1.33 -7.79 7.98
C ASP A 52 2.23 -6.61 8.38
N GLU A 53 3.52 -6.68 8.02
CA GLU A 53 4.48 -5.59 8.24
C GLU A 53 4.09 -4.32 7.46
N LEU A 54 3.62 -4.47 6.22
CA LEU A 54 3.19 -3.33 5.42
C LEU A 54 1.93 -2.67 6.01
N ILE A 55 0.94 -3.47 6.43
CA ILE A 55 -0.29 -2.95 7.03
C ILE A 55 0.00 -2.23 8.34
N GLU A 56 0.91 -2.76 9.17
CA GLU A 56 1.35 -2.09 10.40
C GLU A 56 1.97 -0.73 10.09
N ALA A 57 2.96 -0.67 9.19
CA ALA A 57 3.62 0.58 8.80
C ALA A 57 2.67 1.60 8.15
N LEU A 58 1.69 1.15 7.37
CA LEU A 58 0.67 2.02 6.79
C LEU A 58 -0.25 2.62 7.87
N ASN A 59 -0.61 1.83 8.87
CA ASN A 59 -1.45 2.29 9.98
C ASN A 59 -0.73 3.29 10.89
N GLU A 60 0.58 3.14 11.11
CA GLU A 60 1.38 4.13 11.84
C GLU A 60 1.35 5.52 11.18
N VAL A 61 1.27 5.57 9.85
CA VAL A 61 1.21 6.83 9.09
C VAL A 61 -0.20 7.43 9.06
N VAL A 62 -1.23 6.58 9.05
CA VAL A 62 -2.63 7.04 8.96
C VAL A 62 -3.16 7.51 10.32
N GLY A 63 -2.69 6.95 11.43
CA GLY A 63 -3.17 7.27 12.78
C GLY A 63 -4.44 6.54 13.17
#